data_AF-A0A4Y2TG36-F1
#
_entry.id   AF-A0A4Y2TG36-F1
#
_cell.length_a   1.000
_cell.length_b   1.000
_cell.length_c   1.000
_cell.angle_alpha   90.00
_cell.angle_beta   90.00
_cell.angle_gamma   90.00
#
_symmetry.space_group_name_H-M   'P 1'
#
loop_
_entity.id
_entity.type
_entity.pdbx_description
1 polymer ?
#
loop_
_entity_poly.entity_id
_entity_poly.type
_entity_poly.pdbx_seq_one_letter_code
_entity_poly.pdbx_strand_id
1 'polypeptide(L)'
;MVSGPIFMQRSVTILGTTVLAAVEIWFIHLRLQQFIDRPRQWNKCFSFKHPSRICDKVNICYLCGVVHNGPYQQPEKCINCNGSHNAKSKSCSYVNGQKVLELKCRNHITTGEGRRIFQQNNAKYAETVKTMPAVTNLEDTINAKFETLLKAMNDRLERQMSIFADMLQKSIDCICQNLCKIIAQCVDSSSSPVRKKKLFRNLSQMSGSIISRDAGGSKDTEDMPLG
;
A
#
# COMPACT_ATOMS: atom_id res chain seq x y z
N MET A 1 -16.91 -17.86 -27.28
CA MET A 1 -15.52 -17.87 -26.77
C MET A 1 -14.61 -17.47 -27.91
N VAL A 2 -14.13 -16.23 -27.92
CA VAL A 2 -13.25 -15.72 -28.98
C VAL A 2 -11.85 -16.26 -28.73
N SER A 3 -11.46 -17.27 -29.48
CA SER A 3 -10.09 -17.76 -29.53
C SER A 3 -9.22 -16.64 -30.11
N GLY A 4 -8.50 -15.93 -29.24
CA GLY A 4 -7.54 -14.91 -29.66
C GLY A 4 -6.47 -15.49 -30.59
N PRO A 5 -5.78 -14.64 -31.37
CA PRO A 5 -4.81 -15.10 -32.35
C PRO A 5 -3.71 -15.94 -31.68
N ILE A 6 -3.49 -17.12 -32.24
CA ILE A 6 -2.39 -18.00 -31.87
C ILE A 6 -1.10 -17.28 -32.26
N PHE A 7 -0.47 -16.56 -31.33
CA PHE A 7 0.87 -16.02 -31.54
C PHE A 7 1.83 -17.21 -31.69
N MET A 8 2.13 -17.56 -32.94
CA MET A 8 3.19 -18.51 -33.26
C MET A 8 4.52 -17.93 -32.79
N GLN A 9 5.02 -18.42 -31.66
CA GLN A 9 6.30 -18.02 -31.10
C GLN A 9 7.43 -18.50 -32.03
N ARG A 10 8.01 -17.58 -32.80
CA ARG A 10 9.18 -17.83 -33.66
C ARG A 10 10.45 -17.43 -32.90
N SER A 11 11.37 -18.37 -32.74
CA SER A 11 12.71 -18.13 -32.17
C SER A 11 13.70 -17.79 -33.29
N VAL A 12 14.51 -16.74 -33.10
CA VAL A 12 15.62 -16.39 -34.01
C VAL A 12 16.92 -16.54 -33.24
N THR A 13 17.89 -17.26 -33.81
CA THR A 13 19.25 -17.36 -33.25
C THR A 13 20.14 -16.33 -33.92
N ILE A 14 20.68 -15.40 -33.15
CA ILE A 14 21.60 -14.36 -33.64
C ILE A 14 23.00 -14.73 -33.14
N LEU A 15 23.93 -14.94 -34.06
CA LEU A 15 25.32 -15.20 -33.74
C LEU A 15 26.01 -13.86 -33.45
N GLY A 16 26.38 -13.60 -32.20
CA GLY A 16 27.01 -12.34 -31.81
C GLY A 16 27.42 -12.33 -30.34
N THR A 17 28.19 -11.32 -29.94
CA THR A 17 28.70 -11.15 -28.57
C THR A 17 27.77 -10.32 -27.68
N THR A 18 26.79 -9.63 -28.26
CA THR A 18 25.88 -8.71 -27.56
C THR A 18 24.42 -9.11 -27.72
N VAL A 19 23.65 -9.05 -26.64
CA VAL A 19 22.20 -9.25 -26.69
C VAL A 19 21.55 -7.99 -27.29
N LEU A 20 20.92 -8.14 -28.45
CA LEU A 20 20.17 -7.06 -29.11
C LEU A 20 18.79 -6.89 -28.46
N ALA A 21 18.40 -5.64 -28.18
CA ALA A 21 17.08 -5.32 -27.65
C ALA A 21 15.99 -5.31 -28.75
N ALA A 22 16.38 -4.99 -29.98
CA ALA A 22 15.50 -5.00 -31.14
C ALA A 22 16.29 -5.29 -32.41
N VAL A 23 15.60 -5.79 -33.44
CA VAL A 23 16.14 -5.98 -34.78
C VAL A 23 15.23 -5.28 -35.77
N GLU A 24 15.83 -4.56 -36.71
CA GLU A 24 15.14 -3.93 -37.82
C GLU A 24 15.27 -4.82 -39.05
N ILE A 25 14.14 -5.28 -39.56
CA ILE A 25 14.06 -6.10 -40.76
C ILE A 25 13.21 -5.31 -41.76
N TRP A 26 13.85 -4.69 -42.75
CA TRP A 26 13.22 -3.75 -43.69
C TRP A 26 12.55 -2.57 -42.98
N PHE A 27 11.22 -2.50 -43.00
CA PHE A 27 10.40 -1.46 -42.35
C PHE A 27 9.81 -1.91 -41.01
N ILE A 28 10.20 -3.07 -40.50
CA ILE A 28 9.66 -3.67 -39.27
C ILE A 28 10.70 -3.56 -38.15
N HIS A 29 10.32 -2.88 -37.07
CA HIS A 29 11.09 -2.81 -35.83
C HIS A 29 10.58 -3.87 -34.84
N LEU A 30 11.31 -4.97 -34.69
CA LEU A 30 10.93 -6.10 -33.83
C LEU A 30 11.70 -6.07 -32.51
N ARG A 31 10.99 -5.90 -31.40
CA ARG A 31 11.58 -6.07 -30.06
C ARG A 31 11.87 -7.54 -29.80
N LEU A 32 13.09 -7.83 -29.38
CA LEU A 32 13.50 -9.18 -29.03
C LEU A 32 13.32 -9.40 -27.53
N GLN A 33 12.79 -10.57 -27.18
CA GLN A 33 12.80 -11.07 -25.82
C GLN A 33 13.82 -12.19 -25.71
N GLN A 34 14.64 -12.16 -24.67
CA GLN A 34 15.54 -13.26 -24.37
C GLN A 34 14.76 -14.56 -24.20
N PHE A 35 15.20 -15.62 -24.88
CA PHE A 35 14.61 -16.93 -24.74
C PHE A 35 15.07 -17.58 -23.43
N ILE A 36 14.14 -17.74 -22.50
CA ILE A 36 14.38 -18.40 -21.23
C ILE A 36 13.87 -19.83 -21.34
N ASP A 37 14.79 -20.79 -21.23
CA ASP A 37 14.45 -22.21 -21.18
C ASP A 37 13.46 -22.49 -20.04
N ARG A 38 12.56 -23.46 -20.27
CA ARG A 38 11.73 -24.01 -19.20
C ARG A 38 12.44 -25.20 -18.57
N PRO A 39 12.40 -25.37 -17.23
CA PRO A 39 12.88 -26.58 -16.58
C PRO A 39 12.15 -27.78 -17.17
N ARG A 40 12.85 -28.61 -17.93
CA ARG A 40 12.26 -29.83 -18.49
C ARG A 40 12.22 -30.87 -17.41
N GLN A 41 11.03 -31.12 -16.88
CA GLN A 41 10.77 -32.31 -16.09
C GLN A 41 10.42 -33.45 -17.04
N TRP A 42 11.11 -34.57 -16.90
CA TRP A 42 10.79 -35.72 -17.74
C TRP A 42 9.62 -36.53 -17.18
N ASN A 43 8.67 -36.90 -18.04
CA ASN A 43 7.42 -37.56 -17.62
C ASN A 43 7.59 -39.02 -17.16
N LYS A 44 8.73 -39.68 -17.41
CA LYS A 44 8.95 -41.06 -16.92
C LYS A 44 9.43 -41.08 -15.47
N CYS A 45 10.45 -40.27 -15.17
CA CYS A 45 11.15 -40.34 -13.88
C CYS A 45 10.97 -39.09 -13.02
N PHE A 46 10.29 -38.06 -13.53
CA PHE A 46 9.99 -36.80 -12.86
C PHE A 46 11.20 -36.06 -12.27
N SER A 47 12.42 -36.46 -12.63
CA SER A 47 13.67 -35.83 -12.23
C SER A 47 14.03 -34.70 -13.17
N PHE A 48 14.64 -33.63 -12.64
CA PHE A 48 15.27 -32.60 -13.47
C PHE A 48 16.81 -32.67 -13.43
N LYS A 49 17.38 -33.76 -12.87
CA LYS A 49 18.84 -33.93 -12.77
C LYS A 49 19.50 -34.32 -14.10
N HIS A 50 18.73 -34.85 -15.05
CA HIS A 50 19.25 -35.33 -16.33
C HIS A 50 18.25 -35.06 -17.47
N PRO A 51 18.72 -34.89 -18.71
CA PRO A 51 17.86 -34.76 -19.88
C PRO A 51 17.17 -36.08 -20.23
N SER A 52 16.06 -36.00 -20.95
CA SER A 52 15.25 -37.16 -21.36
C SER A 52 16.03 -38.21 -22.15
N ARG A 53 17.04 -37.78 -22.91
CA ARG A 53 17.86 -38.66 -23.77
C ARG A 53 18.79 -39.59 -22.99
N ILE A 54 19.10 -39.26 -21.74
CA ILE A 54 20.02 -40.01 -20.85
C ILE A 54 19.22 -40.63 -19.70
N CYS A 55 17.90 -40.85 -19.91
CA CYS A 55 17.02 -41.38 -18.88
C CYS A 55 16.86 -42.89 -19.02
N ASP A 56 17.55 -43.64 -18.17
CA ASP A 56 17.42 -45.11 -18.13
C ASP A 56 16.41 -45.60 -17.09
N LYS A 57 15.72 -44.65 -16.42
CA LYS A 57 14.75 -44.96 -15.37
C LYS A 57 13.40 -45.39 -15.93
N VAL A 58 12.80 -46.38 -15.25
CA VAL A 58 11.43 -46.84 -15.46
C VAL A 58 10.40 -45.76 -15.11
N ASN A 59 9.17 -45.93 -15.59
CA ASN A 59 8.07 -45.02 -15.29
C ASN A 59 7.70 -45.12 -13.81
N ILE A 60 7.75 -44.01 -13.08
CA ILE A 60 7.40 -43.93 -11.66
C ILE A 60 6.14 -43.10 -11.47
N CYS A 61 5.44 -43.30 -10.36
CA CYS A 61 4.30 -42.44 -10.03
C CYS A 61 4.76 -41.04 -9.62
N TYR A 62 4.09 -40.00 -10.16
CA TYR A 62 4.40 -38.61 -9.82
C TYR A 62 3.99 -38.23 -8.38
N LEU A 63 3.06 -38.97 -7.76
CA LEU A 63 2.57 -38.68 -6.41
C LEU A 63 3.54 -39.17 -5.34
N CYS A 64 4.00 -40.42 -5.43
CA CYS A 64 4.80 -41.09 -4.41
C CYS A 64 6.24 -41.43 -4.84
N GLY A 65 6.58 -41.26 -6.12
CA GLY A 65 7.95 -41.47 -6.62
C GLY A 65 8.39 -42.93 -6.74
N VAL A 66 7.49 -43.90 -6.54
CA VAL A 66 7.76 -45.34 -6.67
C VAL A 66 7.06 -45.93 -7.89
N VAL A 67 7.57 -47.06 -8.38
CA VAL A 67 6.92 -47.86 -9.41
C VAL A 67 5.81 -48.66 -8.74
N HIS A 68 4.57 -48.45 -9.16
CA HIS A 68 3.45 -49.27 -8.72
C HIS A 68 2.44 -49.40 -9.87
N ASN A 69 1.76 -50.54 -9.90
CA ASN A 69 0.71 -50.84 -10.86
C ASN A 69 -0.63 -50.83 -10.10
N GLY A 70 -1.35 -49.69 -10.08
CA GLY A 70 -2.66 -49.60 -9.42
C GLY A 70 -2.88 -48.35 -8.58
N PRO A 71 -4.05 -48.24 -7.90
CA PRO A 71 -4.43 -47.05 -7.12
C PRO A 71 -3.50 -46.82 -5.92
N TYR A 72 -3.51 -45.56 -5.49
CA TYR A 72 -2.56 -44.92 -4.59
C TYR A 72 -2.49 -45.56 -3.19
N GLN A 73 -1.29 -45.99 -2.77
CA GLN A 73 -1.05 -46.70 -1.50
C GLN A 73 -0.07 -46.01 -0.54
N GLN A 74 0.62 -44.94 -0.96
CA GLN A 74 1.75 -44.35 -0.23
C GLN A 74 1.55 -42.84 -0.08
N PRO A 75 2.00 -42.20 1.01
CA PRO A 75 1.92 -40.75 1.17
C PRO A 75 2.71 -40.01 0.07
N GLU A 76 2.32 -38.77 -0.22
CA GLU A 76 2.94 -37.99 -1.28
C GLU A 76 4.42 -37.75 -0.96
N LYS A 77 5.29 -38.05 -1.93
CA LYS A 77 6.73 -37.90 -1.77
C LYS A 77 7.39 -37.43 -3.07
N CYS A 78 8.14 -36.35 -2.96
CA CYS A 78 8.82 -35.75 -4.10
C CYS A 78 10.18 -36.42 -4.35
N ILE A 79 10.40 -36.98 -5.53
CA ILE A 79 11.69 -37.58 -5.91
C ILE A 79 12.87 -36.58 -5.97
N ASN A 80 12.58 -35.28 -6.13
CA ASN A 80 13.64 -34.27 -6.30
C ASN A 80 14.15 -33.71 -4.97
N CYS A 81 13.27 -33.51 -4.00
CA CYS A 81 13.60 -32.90 -2.70
C CYS A 81 13.27 -33.78 -1.49
N ASN A 82 12.70 -34.96 -1.70
CA ASN A 82 12.23 -35.88 -0.65
C ASN A 82 11.16 -35.29 0.29
N GLY A 83 10.53 -34.16 -0.07
CA GLY A 83 9.47 -33.52 0.72
C GLY A 83 8.10 -34.20 0.60
N SER A 84 7.18 -33.84 1.49
CA SER A 84 5.81 -34.37 1.63
C SER A 84 4.81 -33.80 0.60
N HIS A 85 5.20 -33.82 -0.68
CA HIS A 85 4.38 -33.35 -1.80
C HIS A 85 4.72 -34.15 -3.05
N ASN A 86 3.80 -34.21 -4.01
CA ASN A 86 4.04 -34.84 -5.30
C ASN A 86 5.08 -34.11 -6.17
N ALA A 87 5.69 -34.82 -7.12
CA ALA A 87 6.78 -34.29 -7.97
C ALA A 87 6.35 -33.17 -8.94
N LYS A 88 5.05 -32.94 -9.14
CA LYS A 88 4.51 -31.85 -9.98
C LYS A 88 4.17 -30.59 -9.17
N SER A 89 4.26 -30.65 -7.84
CA SER A 89 3.88 -29.54 -6.98
C SER A 89 4.77 -28.32 -7.21
N LYS A 90 4.14 -27.15 -7.39
CA LYS A 90 4.83 -25.85 -7.48
C LYS A 90 5.52 -25.44 -6.17
N SER A 91 5.14 -26.05 -5.04
CA SER A 91 5.78 -25.81 -3.74
C SER A 91 7.17 -26.46 -3.62
N CYS A 92 7.55 -27.33 -4.56
CA CYS A 92 8.85 -27.96 -4.53
C CYS A 92 9.96 -26.93 -4.74
N SER A 93 10.98 -26.94 -3.87
CA SER A 93 12.16 -26.06 -4.00
C SER A 93 12.84 -26.18 -5.37
N TYR A 94 12.73 -27.35 -5.99
CA TYR A 94 13.32 -27.66 -7.29
C TYR A 94 12.53 -27.07 -8.48
N VAL A 95 11.24 -26.75 -8.29
CA VAL A 95 10.43 -25.99 -9.27
C VAL A 95 10.90 -24.54 -9.40
N ASN A 96 11.63 -24.01 -8.40
CA ASN A 96 12.35 -22.74 -8.56
C ASN A 96 13.47 -22.79 -9.60
N GLY A 97 13.72 -23.93 -10.27
CA GLY A 97 14.59 -24.02 -11.42
C GLY A 97 14.28 -22.99 -12.51
N GLN A 98 13.02 -22.55 -12.65
CA GLN A 98 12.65 -21.47 -13.57
C GLN A 98 13.37 -20.16 -13.23
N LYS A 99 13.42 -19.77 -11.95
CA LYS A 99 14.12 -18.57 -11.48
C LYS A 99 15.63 -18.67 -11.69
N VAL A 100 16.19 -19.88 -11.55
CA VAL A 100 17.61 -20.13 -11.84
C VAL A 100 17.89 -19.97 -13.34
N LEU A 101 17.01 -20.47 -14.22
CA LEU A 101 17.15 -20.31 -15.68
C LEU A 101 16.98 -18.84 -16.10
N GLU A 102 16.09 -18.09 -15.46
CA GLU A 102 15.96 -16.65 -15.65
C GLU A 102 17.25 -15.91 -15.25
N LEU A 103 17.82 -16.21 -14.08
CA LEU A 103 19.09 -15.63 -13.63
C LEU A 103 20.24 -15.98 -14.58
N LYS A 104 20.30 -17.23 -15.04
CA LYS A 104 21.28 -17.69 -16.02
C LYS A 104 21.20 -16.87 -17.31
N CYS A 105 19.97 -16.69 -17.82
CA CYS A 105 19.72 -15.98 -19.08
C CYS A 105 20.04 -14.49 -18.97
N ARG A 106 19.60 -13.83 -17.90
CA ARG A 106 19.77 -12.38 -17.70
C ARG A 106 21.19 -11.97 -17.33
N ASN A 107 21.88 -12.79 -16.52
CA ASN A 107 23.18 -12.42 -15.97
C ASN A 107 24.35 -13.11 -16.68
N HIS A 108 24.07 -13.96 -17.68
CA HIS A 108 25.09 -14.72 -18.41
C HIS A 108 26.00 -15.57 -17.50
N ILE A 109 25.44 -16.09 -16.41
CA ILE A 109 26.17 -16.91 -15.42
C ILE A 109 25.95 -18.40 -15.66
N THR A 110 26.73 -19.24 -15.00
CA THR A 110 26.52 -20.69 -15.02
C THR A 110 25.29 -21.08 -14.19
N THR A 111 24.71 -22.26 -14.48
CA THR A 111 23.59 -22.81 -13.70
C THR A 111 23.97 -23.03 -12.22
N GLY A 112 25.24 -23.37 -11.95
CA GLY A 112 25.76 -23.54 -10.59
C GLY A 112 25.77 -22.23 -9.81
N GLU A 113 26.28 -21.17 -10.40
CA GLU A 113 26.26 -19.82 -9.81
C GLU A 113 24.84 -19.29 -9.64
N GLY A 114 23.97 -19.48 -10.63
CA GLY A 114 22.56 -19.09 -10.54
C GLY A 114 21.85 -19.77 -9.37
N ARG A 115 22.16 -21.04 -9.09
CA ARG A 115 21.64 -21.74 -7.89
C ARG A 115 22.15 -21.13 -6.59
N ARG A 116 23.45 -20.82 -6.51
CA ARG A 116 24.07 -20.21 -5.31
C ARG A 116 23.44 -18.84 -5.01
N ILE A 117 23.35 -17.98 -6.03
CA ILE A 117 22.73 -16.65 -5.91
C ILE A 117 21.27 -16.77 -5.49
N PHE A 118 20.50 -17.68 -6.11
CA PHE A 118 19.11 -17.90 -5.76
C PHE A 118 18.94 -18.35 -4.30
N GLN A 119 19.75 -19.32 -3.86
CA GLN A 119 19.73 -19.81 -2.47
C GLN A 119 20.15 -18.71 -1.49
N GLN A 120 21.19 -17.94 -1.79
CA GLN A 120 21.65 -16.85 -0.95
C GLN A 120 20.59 -15.74 -0.82
N ASN A 121 19.93 -15.36 -1.92
CA ASN A 121 18.86 -14.38 -1.90
C ASN A 121 17.66 -14.88 -1.08
N ASN A 122 17.33 -16.17 -1.20
CA ASN A 122 16.26 -16.77 -0.41
C ASN A 122 16.63 -16.81 1.09
N ALA A 123 17.88 -17.13 1.42
CA ALA A 123 18.39 -17.13 2.79
C ALA A 123 18.39 -15.71 3.39
N LYS A 124 18.89 -14.71 2.66
CA LYS A 124 18.85 -13.29 3.07
C LYS A 124 17.42 -12.81 3.31
N TYR A 125 16.49 -13.17 2.42
CA TYR A 125 15.07 -12.84 2.60
C TYR A 125 14.51 -13.50 3.87
N ALA A 126 14.75 -14.79 4.07
CA ALA A 126 14.29 -15.51 5.25
C ALA A 126 14.91 -14.98 6.56
N GLU A 127 16.19 -14.61 6.52
CA GLU A 127 16.90 -13.96 7.63
C GLU A 127 16.28 -12.60 7.94
N THR A 128 16.05 -11.76 6.92
CA THR A 128 15.39 -10.46 7.07
C THR A 128 14.03 -10.61 7.75
N VAL A 129 13.20 -11.57 7.29
CA VAL A 129 11.88 -11.86 7.88
C VAL A 129 12.00 -12.34 9.33
N LYS A 130 13.02 -13.13 9.68
CA LYS A 130 13.27 -13.58 11.06
C LYS A 130 13.78 -12.46 11.97
N THR A 131 14.55 -11.53 11.42
CA THR A 131 15.07 -10.36 12.15
C THR A 131 14.10 -9.20 12.17
N MET A 132 12.96 -9.28 11.47
CA MET A 132 11.89 -8.31 11.65
C MET A 132 11.45 -8.39 13.11
N PRO A 133 11.54 -7.29 13.87
CA PRO A 133 11.00 -7.28 15.23
C PRO A 133 9.51 -7.64 15.16
N ALA A 134 9.03 -8.39 16.16
CA ALA A 134 7.60 -8.62 16.34
C ALA A 134 6.87 -7.28 16.18
N VAL A 135 5.73 -7.30 15.50
CA VAL A 135 4.92 -6.13 15.11
C VAL A 135 4.31 -5.48 16.35
N THR A 136 5.14 -4.90 17.21
CA THR A 136 4.75 -4.06 18.34
C THR A 136 5.00 -2.60 17.97
N ASN A 137 6.13 -2.32 17.33
CA ASN A 137 6.51 -0.96 16.89
C ASN A 137 5.57 -0.34 15.84
N LEU A 138 4.85 -1.15 15.05
CA LEU A 138 3.92 -0.62 14.04
C LEU A 138 2.65 -0.08 14.71
N GLU A 139 2.15 -0.77 15.74
CA GLU A 139 0.97 -0.35 16.48
C GLU A 139 1.23 0.97 17.20
N ASP A 140 2.37 1.09 17.89
CA ASP A 140 2.80 2.35 18.53
C ASP A 140 2.98 3.48 17.52
N THR A 141 3.55 3.19 16.34
CA THR A 141 3.72 4.19 15.27
C THR A 141 2.39 4.64 14.68
N ILE A 142 1.44 3.72 14.49
CA ILE A 142 0.09 4.03 14.00
C ILE A 142 -0.65 4.87 15.03
N ASN A 143 -0.60 4.48 16.31
CA ASN A 143 -1.23 5.20 17.41
C ASN A 143 -0.67 6.62 17.52
N ALA A 144 0.66 6.80 17.48
CA ALA A 144 1.28 8.12 17.50
C ALA A 144 0.85 9.01 16.31
N LYS A 145 0.74 8.43 15.11
CA LYS A 145 0.26 9.17 13.92
C LYS A 145 -1.21 9.55 14.03
N PHE A 146 -2.03 8.67 14.60
CA PHE A 146 -3.45 8.93 14.81
C PHE A 146 -3.66 10.06 15.82
N GLU A 147 -2.97 10.02 16.96
CA GLU A 147 -3.00 11.10 17.97
C GLU A 147 -2.55 12.45 17.39
N THR A 148 -1.49 12.45 16.58
CA THR A 148 -1.02 13.67 15.90
C THR A 148 -2.08 14.23 14.96
N LEU A 149 -2.80 13.36 14.23
CA LEU A 149 -3.86 13.78 13.32
C LEU A 149 -5.06 14.35 14.09
N LEU A 150 -5.49 13.68 15.15
CA LEU A 150 -6.58 14.15 16.02
C LEU A 150 -6.26 15.53 16.60
N LYS A 151 -5.04 15.71 17.08
CA LYS A 151 -4.59 17.00 17.63
C LYS A 151 -4.61 18.10 16.56
N ALA A 152 -4.09 17.82 15.36
CA ALA A 152 -4.10 18.78 14.26
C ALA A 152 -5.52 19.14 13.81
N MET A 153 -6.46 18.18 13.80
CA MET A 153 -7.86 18.43 13.49
C MET A 153 -8.53 19.31 14.55
N ASN A 154 -8.32 19.01 15.84
CA ASN A 154 -8.87 19.80 16.93
C ASN A 154 -8.36 21.24 16.89
N ASP A 155 -7.05 21.43 16.73
CA ASP A 155 -6.45 22.77 16.64
C ASP A 155 -6.92 23.54 15.39
N ARG A 156 -7.33 22.84 14.32
CA ARG A 156 -7.92 23.48 13.14
C ARG A 156 -9.36 23.93 13.42
N LEU A 157 -10.15 23.10 14.09
CA LEU A 157 -11.53 23.44 14.47
C LEU A 157 -11.57 24.62 15.44
N GLU A 158 -10.72 24.62 16.47
CA GLU A 158 -10.61 25.75 17.41
C GLU A 158 -10.24 27.05 16.71
N ARG A 159 -9.28 27.03 15.78
CA ARG A 159 -8.92 28.21 14.98
C ARG A 159 -10.08 28.70 14.11
N GLN A 160 -10.80 27.79 13.45
CA GLN A 160 -11.98 28.16 12.65
C GLN A 160 -13.07 28.78 13.52
N MET A 161 -13.30 28.22 14.71
CA MET A 161 -14.30 28.72 15.65
C MET A 161 -13.93 30.11 16.18
N SER A 162 -12.65 30.35 16.46
CA SER A 162 -12.14 31.67 16.85
C SER A 162 -12.31 32.72 15.73
N ILE A 163 -11.97 32.37 14.48
CA ILE A 163 -12.16 33.26 13.33
C ILE A 163 -13.64 33.59 13.15
N PHE A 164 -14.52 32.59 13.26
CA PHE A 164 -15.96 32.79 13.14
C PHE A 164 -16.51 33.68 14.24
N ALA A 165 -16.07 33.48 15.49
CA ALA A 165 -16.46 34.33 16.62
C ALA A 165 -16.04 35.79 16.42
N ASP A 166 -14.82 36.05 15.93
CA ASP A 166 -14.34 37.40 15.61
C ASP A 166 -15.15 38.06 14.48
N MET A 167 -15.48 37.30 13.43
CA MET A 167 -16.34 37.81 12.35
C MET A 167 -17.75 38.15 12.85
N LEU A 168 -18.34 37.31 13.71
CA LEU A 168 -19.63 37.59 14.33
C LEU A 168 -19.59 38.84 15.20
N GLN A 169 -18.54 38.98 16.02
CA GLN A 169 -18.38 40.15 16.88
C GLN A 169 -18.30 41.43 16.04
N LYS A 170 -17.48 41.45 14.99
CA LYS A 170 -17.37 42.59 14.07
C LYS A 170 -18.68 42.92 13.36
N SER A 171 -19.44 41.89 12.97
CA SER A 171 -20.75 42.06 12.35
C SER A 171 -21.74 42.72 13.32
N ILE A 172 -21.81 42.22 14.56
CA ILE A 172 -22.66 42.77 15.62
C ILE A 172 -22.27 44.22 15.90
N ASP A 173 -20.97 44.52 16.05
CA ASP A 173 -20.48 45.87 16.30
C ASP A 173 -20.86 46.83 15.17
N CYS A 174 -20.73 46.39 13.91
CA CYS A 174 -21.15 47.16 12.73
C CYS A 174 -22.66 47.45 12.72
N ILE A 175 -23.48 46.43 13.01
CA ILE A 175 -24.94 46.59 13.11
C ILE A 175 -25.29 47.57 14.23
N CYS A 176 -24.70 47.41 15.41
CA CYS A 176 -24.90 48.31 16.54
C CYS A 176 -24.52 49.75 16.19
N GLN A 177 -23.37 49.97 15.55
CA GLN A 177 -22.94 51.30 15.12
C GLN A 177 -23.90 51.94 14.10
N ASN A 178 -24.38 51.17 13.12
CA ASN A 178 -25.35 51.66 12.13
C ASN A 178 -26.68 52.03 12.78
N LEU A 179 -27.19 51.21 13.70
CA LEU A 179 -28.39 51.51 14.46
C LEU A 179 -28.22 52.80 15.29
N CYS A 180 -27.08 52.97 15.97
CA CYS A 180 -26.75 54.20 16.70
C CYS A 180 -26.78 55.44 15.79
N LYS A 181 -26.25 55.34 14.57
CA LYS A 181 -26.25 56.44 13.58
C LYS A 181 -27.66 56.78 13.09
N ILE A 182 -28.50 55.78 12.84
CA ILE A 182 -29.90 55.98 12.43
C ILE A 182 -30.68 56.67 13.57
N ILE A 183 -30.54 56.18 14.80
CA ILE A 183 -31.19 56.79 15.96
C ILE A 183 -30.72 58.24 16.15
N ALA A 184 -29.42 58.52 15.99
CA ALA A 184 -28.87 59.88 16.04
C ALA A 184 -29.57 60.84 15.06
N GLN A 185 -29.68 60.43 13.80
CA GLN A 185 -30.28 61.23 12.73
C GLN A 185 -31.78 61.48 12.96
N CYS A 186 -32.52 60.50 13.49
CA CYS A 186 -33.94 60.67 13.81
C CYS A 186 -34.21 61.61 15.00
N VAL A 187 -33.24 61.83 15.89
CA VAL A 187 -33.40 62.62 17.12
C VAL A 187 -33.18 64.13 16.87
N ASP A 188 -32.70 64.53 15.69
CA ASP A 188 -32.35 65.91 15.36
C ASP A 188 -33.52 66.84 14.97
N SER A 189 -34.74 66.33 14.75
CA SER A 189 -35.84 67.19 14.30
C SER A 189 -36.70 67.85 15.41
N SER A 190 -36.58 67.48 16.70
CA SER A 190 -37.45 68.06 17.75
C SER A 190 -36.99 67.99 19.23
N SER A 191 -35.76 67.57 19.57
CA SER A 191 -35.37 67.32 20.98
C SER A 191 -34.22 68.17 21.54
N SER A 192 -34.33 68.54 22.83
CA SER A 192 -33.38 69.37 23.60
C SER A 192 -31.97 68.73 23.74
N PRO A 193 -30.87 69.53 23.70
CA PRO A 193 -29.48 69.05 23.75
C PRO A 193 -29.14 68.12 24.94
N VAL A 194 -29.83 68.30 26.07
CA VAL A 194 -29.61 67.52 27.29
C VAL A 194 -30.15 66.09 27.16
N ARG A 195 -31.28 65.90 26.46
CA ARG A 195 -31.87 64.56 26.20
C ARG A 195 -31.00 63.76 25.22
N LYS A 196 -30.43 64.41 24.21
CA LYS A 196 -29.49 63.81 23.25
C LYS A 196 -28.27 63.21 23.97
N LYS A 197 -27.58 64.00 24.80
CA LYS A 197 -26.40 63.54 25.55
C LYS A 197 -26.67 62.39 26.52
N LYS A 198 -27.88 62.24 27.06
CA LYS A 198 -28.25 61.12 27.95
C LYS A 198 -28.54 59.84 27.16
N LEU A 199 -29.21 59.95 26.01
CA LEU A 199 -29.49 58.82 25.11
C LEU A 199 -28.22 58.19 24.52
N PHE A 200 -27.30 59.02 23.99
CA PHE A 200 -26.02 58.53 23.45
C PHE A 200 -25.16 57.83 24.49
N ARG A 201 -25.16 58.34 25.74
CA ARG A 201 -24.41 57.73 26.84
C ARG A 201 -24.95 56.37 27.21
N ASN A 202 -26.28 56.22 27.30
CA ASN A 202 -26.93 54.95 27.59
C ASN A 202 -26.71 53.91 26.48
N LEU A 203 -26.76 54.33 25.22
CA LEU A 203 -26.56 53.45 24.07
C LEU A 203 -25.10 52.95 23.99
N SER A 204 -24.13 53.83 24.30
CA SER A 204 -22.71 53.48 24.40
C SER A 204 -22.41 52.56 25.59
N GLN A 205 -23.22 52.67 26.66
CA GLN A 205 -23.12 51.81 27.85
C GLN A 205 -23.69 50.41 27.57
N MET A 206 -24.78 50.32 26.78
CA MET A 206 -25.36 49.04 26.33
C MET A 206 -24.43 48.26 25.39
N SER A 207 -23.70 48.92 24.49
CA SER A 207 -22.69 48.24 23.66
C SER A 207 -21.53 47.66 24.48
N GLY A 208 -21.18 48.28 25.61
CA GLY A 208 -20.15 47.75 26.52
C GLY A 208 -20.61 46.53 27.34
N SER A 209 -21.90 46.41 27.64
CA SER A 209 -22.44 45.28 28.44
C SER A 209 -22.63 43.98 27.66
N ILE A 210 -22.64 44.00 26.32
CA ILE A 210 -22.76 42.78 25.49
C ILE A 210 -21.48 41.93 25.56
N ILE A 211 -20.32 42.54 25.86
CA ILE A 211 -19.00 41.92 25.88
C ILE A 211 -18.74 41.09 27.17
N SER A 212 -19.57 41.23 28.21
CA SER A 212 -19.34 40.69 29.56
C SER A 212 -20.08 39.38 29.90
N ARG A 213 -20.71 38.69 28.94
CA ARG A 213 -21.23 37.34 29.24
C ARG A 213 -20.08 36.33 29.26
N ASP A 214 -19.42 36.28 30.41
CA ASP A 214 -18.35 35.35 30.75
C ASP A 214 -18.73 33.90 30.45
N ALA A 215 -17.76 33.19 29.88
CA ALA A 215 -17.74 31.75 29.70
C ALA A 215 -17.71 31.05 31.06
N GLY A 216 -18.88 30.86 31.68
CA GLY A 216 -19.07 29.95 32.80
C GLY A 216 -19.11 28.51 32.30
N GLY A 217 -17.96 27.82 32.29
CA GLY A 217 -17.91 26.37 32.12
C GLY A 217 -18.45 25.67 33.37
N SER A 218 -19.57 24.96 33.24
CA SER A 218 -19.97 23.95 34.22
C SER A 218 -19.08 22.72 34.06
N LYS A 219 -18.26 22.44 35.07
CA LYS A 219 -17.67 21.11 35.26
C LYS A 219 -18.69 20.24 35.96
N ASP A 220 -19.33 19.34 35.22
CA ASP A 220 -19.89 18.11 35.79
C ASP A 220 -19.23 16.94 35.06
N THR A 221 -18.24 16.36 35.73
CA THR A 221 -17.69 15.04 35.46
C THR A 221 -18.57 14.03 36.19
N GLU A 222 -19.42 13.28 35.47
CA GLU A 222 -19.97 12.03 35.98
C GLU A 222 -19.07 10.86 35.54
N ASP A 223 -18.50 10.24 36.56
CA ASP A 223 -17.68 9.04 36.57
C ASP A 223 -18.58 7.83 36.26
N MET A 224 -18.19 6.98 35.30
CA MET A 224 -18.92 5.73 35.00
C MET A 224 -18.04 4.53 35.37
N PRO A 225 -18.46 3.68 36.34
CA PRO A 225 -17.65 2.55 36.74
C PRO A 225 -17.74 1.42 35.72
N LEU A 226 -16.59 0.79 35.49
CA LEU A 226 -16.45 -0.42 34.69
C LEU A 226 -17.17 -1.59 35.36
N GLY A 227 -18.08 -2.21 34.61
CA GLY A 227 -18.66 -3.53 34.83
C GLY A 227 -18.60 -4.32 33.54
#